data_AF-A0A437PB98-F1
#
_entry.id   AF-A0A437PB98-F1
#
_cell.length_a   1.000
_cell.length_b   1.000
_cell.length_c   1.000
_cell.angle_alpha   90.00
_cell.angle_beta   90.00
_cell.angle_gamma   90.00
#
_symmetry.space_group_name_H-M   'P 1'
#
loop_
_entity.id
_entity.type
_entity.pdbx_description
1 polymer ?
#
loop_
_entity_poly.entity_id
_entity_poly.type
_entity_poly.pdbx_seq_one_letter_code
_entity_poly.pdbx_strand_id
1 'polypeptide(L)' 'MEGKAEGIAEGRAEGQAGSILRVLEARAVPVSEAARERIASCTDPDTLNRWLDLAVTAADTEELFREDGEEREV' A
#
# COMPACT_ATOMS: atom_id res chain seq x y z
N MET A 1 -0.95 -29.69 3.82
CA MET A 1 -0.13 -28.75 4.61
C MET A 1 -0.21 -27.39 3.89
N GLU A 2 -1.33 -26.68 4.03
CA GLU A 2 -1.54 -25.40 3.33
C GLU A 2 -1.35 -24.18 4.25
N GLY A 3 -1.52 -24.33 5.57
CA GLY A 3 -1.43 -23.21 6.52
C GLY A 3 -0.03 -22.58 6.74
N LYS A 4 1.03 -23.04 6.06
CA LYS A 4 2.36 -22.38 6.12
C LYS A 4 2.60 -21.38 4.99
N ALA A 5 1.99 -21.59 3.83
CA ALA A 5 2.13 -20.67 2.70
C ALA A 5 1.25 -19.43 2.89
N GLU A 6 0.02 -19.64 3.39
CA GLU A 6 -0.94 -18.57 3.68
C GLU A 6 -0.41 -17.62 4.76
N GLY A 7 0.13 -18.14 5.87
CA GLY A 7 0.67 -17.30 6.94
C GLY A 7 1.92 -16.48 6.57
N ILE A 8 2.68 -16.89 5.55
CA ILE A 8 3.81 -16.10 5.03
C ILE A 8 3.32 -15.00 4.08
N ALA A 9 2.30 -15.28 3.27
CA ALA A 9 1.70 -14.30 2.38
C ALA A 9 0.98 -13.19 3.16
N GLU A 10 0.19 -13.56 4.17
CA GLU A 10 -0.47 -12.61 5.07
C GLU A 10 0.56 -11.76 5.83
N GLY A 11 1.60 -12.36 6.42
CA GLY A 11 2.65 -11.62 7.11
C GLY A 11 3.44 -10.66 6.19
N ARG A 12 3.55 -10.97 4.90
CA ARG A 12 4.19 -10.09 3.92
C ARG A 12 3.29 -8.89 3.57
N ALA A 13 2.00 -9.13 3.34
CA ALA A 13 1.03 -8.08 3.06
C ALA A 13 0.91 -7.10 4.26
N GLU A 14 0.78 -7.63 5.48
CA GLU A 14 0.77 -6.83 6.70
C GLU A 14 2.05 -6.01 6.88
N GLY A 15 3.22 -6.62 6.60
CA GLY A 15 4.51 -5.94 6.65
C GLY A 15 4.65 -4.82 5.61
N GLN A 16 4.14 -5.01 4.40
CA GLN A 16 4.11 -3.99 3.35
C GLN A 16 3.15 -2.85 3.69
N ALA A 17 1.94 -3.15 4.16
CA ALA A 17 0.98 -2.15 4.65
C ALA A 17 1.59 -1.27 5.75
N GLY A 18 2.28 -1.89 6.72
CA GLY A 18 3.01 -1.16 7.75
C GLY A 18 4.13 -0.27 7.20
N SER A 19 4.84 -0.74 6.17
CA SER A 19 5.91 0.02 5.50
C SER A 19 5.37 1.26 4.78
N ILE A 20 4.25 1.14 4.07
CA ILE A 20 3.58 2.27 3.40
C ILE A 20 3.22 3.35 4.42
N LEU A 21 2.53 2.96 5.50
CA LEU A 21 2.15 3.89 6.56
C LEU A 21 3.36 4.58 7.20
N ARG A 22 4.45 3.84 7.40
CA ARG A 22 5.71 4.38 7.93
C ARG A 22 6.33 5.43 7.00
N VAL A 23 6.31 5.22 5.69
CA VAL A 23 6.81 6.19 4.71
C VAL A 23 5.96 7.46 4.71
N LEU A 24 4.63 7.32 4.70
CA LEU A 24 3.71 8.45 4.74
C LEU A 24 3.91 9.28 6.02
N GLU A 25 4.05 8.62 7.17
CA GLU A 25 4.38 9.27 8.45
C GLU A 25 5.72 10.02 8.38
N ALA A 26 6.77 9.39 7.86
CA ALA A 26 8.09 10.00 7.73
C ALA A 26 8.08 11.24 6.81
N ARG A 27 7.18 11.27 5.83
CA ARG A 27 6.97 12.41 4.92
C ARG A 27 5.97 13.43 5.45
N ALA A 28 5.44 13.22 6.66
CA ALA A 28 4.37 14.04 7.26
C ALA A 28 3.12 14.15 6.36
N VAL A 29 2.84 13.13 5.56
CA VAL A 29 1.62 13.03 4.77
C VAL A 29 0.47 12.65 5.70
N PRO A 30 -0.60 13.44 5.78
CA PRO A 30 -1.75 13.11 6.62
C PRO A 30 -2.44 11.87 6.07
N VAL A 31 -2.53 10.83 6.90
CA VAL A 31 -3.25 9.59 6.59
C VAL A 31 -4.54 9.56 7.39
N SER A 32 -5.67 9.55 6.70
CA SER A 32 -6.98 9.38 7.35
C SER A 32 -7.16 7.96 7.88
N GLU A 33 -8.05 7.77 8.84
CA GLU A 33 -8.35 6.44 9.38
C GLU A 33 -8.86 5.49 8.28
N ALA A 34 -9.70 5.99 7.37
CA ALA A 34 -10.18 5.25 6.21
C ALA A 34 -9.04 4.84 5.26
N ALA A 35 -8.07 5.72 5.02
CA ALA A 35 -6.89 5.40 4.21
C ALA A 35 -6.03 4.32 4.89
N ARG A 36 -5.86 4.42 6.20
CA ARG A 36 -5.11 3.44 7.00
C ARG A 36 -5.78 2.06 6.96
N GLU A 37 -7.09 2.01 7.12
CA GLU A 37 -7.87 0.77 7.04
C GLU A 37 -7.81 0.15 5.64
N ARG A 38 -7.90 0.97 4.59
CA ARG A 38 -7.72 0.52 3.20
C ARG A 38 -6.34 -0.09 2.95
N ILE A 39 -5.28 0.52 3.47
CA ILE A 39 -3.91 0.01 3.34
C ILE A 39 -3.76 -1.30 4.12
N ALA A 40 -4.28 -1.37 5.34
CA ALA A 40 -4.17 -2.55 6.20
C ALA A 40 -5.02 -3.74 5.74
N SER A 41 -6.14 -3.49 5.07
CA SER A 41 -7.03 -4.54 4.54
C SER A 41 -6.62 -5.05 3.15
N CYS A 42 -5.68 -4.39 2.48
CA CYS A 42 -5.19 -4.82 1.19
C CYS A 42 -4.27 -6.03 1.34
N THR A 43 -4.62 -7.13 0.67
CA THR A 43 -3.85 -8.39 0.65
C THR A 43 -3.16 -8.64 -0.68
N ASP A 44 -3.31 -7.72 -1.64
CA ASP A 44 -2.68 -7.80 -2.95
C ASP A 44 -1.25 -7.22 -2.90
N PRO A 45 -0.21 -8.07 -3.01
CA PRO A 45 1.18 -7.61 -2.91
C PRO A 45 1.59 -6.68 -4.05
N ASP A 46 0.98 -6.78 -5.24
CA ASP A 46 1.31 -5.90 -6.37
C ASP A 46 0.77 -4.50 -6.13
N THR A 47 -0.48 -4.39 -5.66
CA THR A 47 -1.08 -3.13 -5.22
C THR A 47 -0.28 -2.50 -4.08
N LEU A 48 0.11 -3.28 -3.06
CA LEU A 48 0.90 -2.80 -1.94
C LEU A 48 2.29 -2.30 -2.37
N ASN A 49 2.97 -2.99 -3.30
CA ASN A 49 4.25 -2.51 -3.83
C ASN A 49 4.08 -1.19 -4.59
N ARG A 50 3.04 -1.06 -5.42
CA ARG A 50 2.76 0.19 -6.14
C ARG A 50 2.52 1.35 -5.18
N TRP A 51 1.71 1.13 -4.14
CA TRP A 51 1.48 2.12 -3.10
C TRP A 51 2.78 2.46 -2.38
N LEU A 52 3.65 1.50 -2.09
CA LEU A 52 4.94 1.78 -1.47
C LEU A 52 5.80 2.71 -2.34
N ASP A 53 5.88 2.46 -3.64
CA ASP A 53 6.63 3.30 -4.58
C ASP A 53 6.03 4.70 -4.66
N LEU A 54 4.71 4.82 -4.78
CA LEU A 54 4.00 6.10 -4.81
C LEU A 54 4.11 6.84 -3.48
N ALA A 55 4.13 6.16 -2.33
CA ALA A 55 4.22 6.77 -1.01
C ALA A 55 5.51 7.60 -0.84
N VAL A 56 6.55 7.33 -1.62
CA VAL A 56 7.80 8.10 -1.61
C VAL A 56 7.63 9.49 -2.23
N THR A 57 6.69 9.66 -3.17
CA THR A 57 6.52 10.90 -3.94
C THR A 57 5.16 11.58 -3.76
N ALA A 58 4.11 10.83 -3.44
CA ALA A 58 2.73 11.29 -3.34
C ALA A 58 2.56 12.46 -2.35
N ALA A 59 1.81 13.49 -2.70
CA ALA A 59 1.54 14.60 -1.77
C ALA A 59 0.52 14.21 -0.69
N ASP A 60 -0.36 13.27 -1.00
CA ASP A 60 -1.47 12.82 -0.15
C ASP A 60 -1.86 11.36 -0.43
N THR A 61 -2.78 10.84 0.38
CA THR A 61 -3.29 9.47 0.23
C THR A 61 -4.19 9.27 -0.99
N GLU A 62 -4.79 10.33 -1.56
CA GLU A 62 -5.58 10.18 -2.78
C GLU A 62 -4.68 9.89 -3.98
N GLU A 63 -3.52 10.55 -4.06
CA GLU A 63 -2.51 10.24 -5.08
C GLU A 63 -1.96 8.82 -4.95
N LEU A 64 -1.84 8.33 -3.72
CA LEU A 64 -1.43 6.97 -3.41
C LEU A 64 -2.42 5.93 -3.93
N PHE A 65 -3.72 6.20 -3.77
CA PHE A 65 -4.80 5.30 -4.19
C PHE A 65 -5.24 5.48 -5.64
N ARG A 66 -4.60 6.38 -6.38
CA ARG A 66 -4.89 6.56 -7.80
C ARG A 66 -4.57 5.25 -8.50
N GLU A 67 -5.61 4.55 -8.94
CA GLU A 67 -5.47 3.45 -9.87
C GLU A 67 -4.88 4.08 -11.14
N ASP A 68 -3.63 3.76 -11.49
CA ASP A 68 -3.17 3.94 -12.86
C ASP A 68 -3.97 2.97 -13.73
N GLY A 69 -5.21 3.34 -14.01
CA GLY A 69 -5.90 2.99 -15.22
C GLY A 69 -5.65 4.09 -16.24
N GLU A 70 -4.38 4.29 -16.64
CA GLU A 70 -4.04 4.85 -17.95
C GLU A 70 -2.54 4.62 -18.20
N GLU A 71 -2.17 3.37 -18.52
CA GLU A 71 -1.10 3.19 -19.50
C GLU A 71 -1.56 3.90 -20.78
N ARG A 72 -1.11 5.14 -20.92
CA ARG A 72 -1.13 5.89 -22.17
C ARG A 72 -0.43 5.02 -23.22
N GLU A 73 -1.19 4.33 -24.06
CA GLU A 73 -0.67 3.86 -25.35
C GLU A 73 -0.83 5.03 -26.35
N VAL A 74 0.32 5.47 -26.87
CA VAL A 74 0.47 6.45 -27.95
C VAL A 74 0.43 5.78 -29.31
#